data_AF-A0A7C7ZLA8-F1
#
_entry.id   AF-A0A7C7ZLA8-F1
#
_cell.length_a   1.000
_cell.length_b   1.000
_cell.length_c   1.000
_cell.angle_alpha   90.00
_cell.angle_beta   90.00
_cell.angle_gamma   90.00
#
_symmetry.space_group_name_H-M   'P 1'
#
loop_
_entity.id
_entity.type
_entity.pdbx_description
1 polymer ?
#
loop_
_entity_poly.entity_id
_entity_poly.type
_entity_poly.pdbx_seq_one_letter_code
_entity_poly.pdbx_strand_id
1 'polypeptide(L)'
;MLLELMVIDDVTAVLQAEADKVDAEAKAGAEKLKTRRSVQNFFEMGILEGVELKFTQGDFSCRVINGRRVSYNGVETSLTALMQKLLDTNRPLRPSPHWLFNGWRLSEIFNETYV
;
A
#
# COMPACT_ATOMS: atom_id res chain seq x y z
N MET A 1 -30.72 30.65 41.61
CA MET A 1 -29.73 30.77 40.50
C MET A 1 -28.37 30.36 41.04
N LEU A 2 -27.68 29.50 40.27
CA LEU A 2 -26.24 29.14 40.30
C LEU A 2 -25.62 28.68 41.64
N LEU A 3 -25.51 27.36 41.90
CA LEU A 3 -24.42 26.41 41.57
C LEU A 3 -23.06 26.75 42.21
N GLU A 4 -22.58 25.87 43.10
CA GLU A 4 -21.34 25.10 42.91
C GLU A 4 -21.26 23.99 43.97
N LEU A 5 -21.42 22.75 43.50
CA LEU A 5 -21.39 21.53 44.31
C LEU A 5 -19.94 21.02 44.36
N MET A 6 -19.30 21.20 45.50
CA MET A 6 -18.01 20.62 45.84
C MET A 6 -18.26 19.27 46.53
N VAL A 7 -18.11 18.16 45.79
CA VAL A 7 -17.81 16.83 46.36
C VAL A 7 -16.68 16.26 45.51
N ILE A 8 -15.50 16.31 46.11
CA ILE A 8 -14.33 15.54 45.72
C ILE A 8 -14.48 14.24 46.51
N ASP A 9 -14.69 13.12 45.84
CA ASP A 9 -14.37 11.82 46.42
C ASP A 9 -13.46 11.08 45.44
N ASP A 10 -12.28 10.81 45.94
CA ASP A 10 -11.15 10.18 45.30
C ASP A 10 -11.44 8.67 45.18
N VAL A 11 -11.53 8.16 43.96
CA VAL A 11 -11.43 6.71 43.71
C VAL A 11 -10.50 6.48 42.54
N THR A 12 -9.26 6.92 42.75
CA THR A 12 -8.13 6.59 41.89
C THR A 12 -7.57 5.22 42.29
N ALA A 13 -8.27 4.13 41.98
CA ALA A 13 -7.68 2.79 42.09
C ALA A 13 -8.50 1.71 41.36
N VAL A 14 -8.15 1.39 40.10
CA VAL A 14 -7.99 -0.01 39.69
C VAL A 14 -6.83 -0.10 38.70
N LEU A 15 -5.73 -0.65 39.19
CA LEU A 15 -4.58 -1.11 38.44
C LEU A 15 -4.93 -2.37 37.64
N GLN A 16 -4.33 -2.45 36.45
CA GLN A 16 -3.72 -3.62 35.84
C GLN A 16 -4.57 -4.76 35.25
N ALA A 17 -4.15 -5.06 34.01
CA ALA A 17 -4.04 -6.36 33.37
C ALA A 17 -5.30 -6.90 32.67
N GLU A 18 -5.46 -6.52 31.40
CA GLU A 18 -5.82 -7.48 30.35
C GLU A 18 -5.01 -7.18 29.08
N ALA A 19 -3.80 -7.72 29.04
CA ALA A 19 -3.18 -8.12 27.79
C ALA A 19 -3.85 -9.44 27.35
N ASP A 20 -4.06 -9.55 26.03
CA ASP A 20 -4.56 -10.72 25.29
C ASP A 20 -6.07 -10.79 25.02
N LYS A 21 -6.46 -10.18 23.89
CA LYS A 21 -7.43 -10.78 22.97
C LYS A 21 -7.18 -10.28 21.55
N VAL A 22 -6.37 -11.04 20.83
CA VAL A 22 -6.35 -11.07 19.37
C VAL A 22 -7.68 -11.66 18.91
N ASP A 23 -8.53 -10.86 18.26
CA ASP A 23 -9.59 -11.32 17.34
C ASP A 23 -9.96 -10.11 16.44
N ALA A 24 -9.30 -9.93 15.30
CA ALA A 24 -9.65 -10.56 14.03
C ALA A 24 -10.97 -10.10 13.38
N GLU A 25 -11.56 -8.95 13.73
CA GLU A 25 -12.75 -8.44 13.00
C GLU A 25 -12.77 -6.92 12.79
N ALA A 26 -12.23 -6.47 11.65
CA ALA A 26 -12.65 -5.21 11.01
C ALA A 26 -12.68 -5.41 9.49
N LYS A 27 -13.54 -6.34 9.05
CA LYS A 27 -13.79 -6.70 7.66
C LYS A 27 -15.19 -6.21 7.27
N ALA A 28 -15.38 -4.90 7.12
CA ALA A 28 -16.64 -4.34 6.61
C ALA A 28 -16.48 -2.90 6.05
N GLY A 29 -15.62 -2.74 5.04
CA GLY A 29 -15.56 -1.55 4.19
C GLY A 29 -15.85 -1.87 2.72
N ALA A 30 -16.57 -2.96 2.46
CA ALA A 30 -17.15 -3.19 1.16
C ALA A 30 -18.42 -2.36 1.10
N GLU A 31 -18.42 -1.19 0.44
CA GLU A 31 -19.58 -0.69 -0.29
C GLU A 31 -19.30 0.60 -1.10
N LYS A 32 -19.30 0.40 -2.43
CA LYS A 32 -19.97 1.31 -3.38
C LYS A 32 -19.30 2.65 -3.68
N LEU A 33 -18.08 2.62 -4.20
CA LEU A 33 -17.80 3.39 -5.43
C LEU A 33 -16.80 2.64 -6.32
N LYS A 34 -17.34 1.78 -7.18
CA LYS A 34 -16.71 1.36 -8.44
C LYS A 34 -16.56 2.59 -9.35
N THR A 35 -15.85 3.63 -8.92
CA THR A 35 -15.29 4.61 -9.86
C THR A 35 -14.10 3.90 -10.49
N ARG A 36 -14.13 3.80 -11.83
CA ARG A 36 -13.10 3.21 -12.71
C ARG A 36 -11.79 2.91 -11.97
N ARG A 37 -11.34 1.65 -11.92
CA ARG A 37 -9.99 1.29 -11.42
C ARG A 37 -9.02 2.34 -11.95
N SER A 38 -8.59 3.25 -11.07
CA SER A 38 -7.72 4.35 -11.46
C SER A 38 -6.51 3.72 -12.12
N VAL A 39 -6.14 4.26 -13.29
CA VAL A 39 -5.03 3.71 -14.04
C VAL A 39 -3.80 3.88 -13.17
N GLN A 40 -3.20 2.76 -12.74
CA GLN A 40 -2.05 2.76 -11.85
C GLN A 40 -1.02 3.78 -12.31
N ASN A 41 -0.69 4.72 -11.43
CA ASN A 41 0.25 5.79 -11.70
C ASN A 41 1.26 5.91 -10.55
N PHE A 42 2.54 5.66 -10.85
CA PHE A 42 3.63 5.74 -9.89
C PHE A 42 3.72 7.12 -9.23
N PHE A 43 3.50 8.19 -10.00
CA PHE A 43 3.58 9.55 -9.46
C PHE A 43 2.45 9.84 -8.45
N GLU A 44 1.24 9.33 -8.71
CA GLU A 44 0.13 9.45 -7.76
C GLU A 44 0.37 8.61 -6.50
N MET A 45 1.06 7.48 -6.66
CA MET A 45 1.50 6.62 -5.55
C MET A 45 2.69 7.21 -4.76
N GLY A 46 3.14 8.43 -5.05
CA GLY A 46 4.28 9.06 -4.38
C GLY A 46 5.66 8.54 -4.83
N ILE A 47 5.71 7.77 -5.91
CA ILE A 47 6.94 7.18 -6.45
C ILE A 47 7.45 8.09 -7.56
N LEU A 48 8.55 8.80 -7.30
CA LEU A 48 9.16 9.74 -8.24
C LEU A 48 9.88 9.04 -9.41
N GLU A 49 10.15 9.79 -10.47
CA GLU A 49 11.06 9.33 -11.52
C GLU A 49 12.48 9.15 -10.99
N GLY A 50 13.24 8.22 -11.57
CA GLY A 50 14.58 7.85 -11.12
C GLY A 50 14.60 6.86 -9.96
N VAL A 51 13.46 6.55 -9.35
CA VAL A 51 13.35 5.58 -8.28
C VAL A 51 13.55 4.15 -8.77
N GLU A 52 14.24 3.32 -7.99
CA GLU A 52 14.37 1.89 -8.24
C GLU A 52 13.23 1.08 -7.58
N LEU A 53 12.62 0.20 -8.37
CA LEU A 53 11.66 -0.80 -7.93
C LEU A 53 12.33 -2.18 -7.99
N LYS A 54 12.18 -2.95 -6.92
CA LYS A 54 12.72 -4.31 -6.80
C LYS A 54 11.62 -5.35 -7.04
N PHE A 55 11.93 -6.37 -7.81
CA PHE A 55 11.03 -7.49 -8.06
C PHE A 55 11.06 -8.46 -6.87
N THR A 56 9.90 -8.97 -6.45
CA THR A 56 9.80 -9.88 -5.27
C THR A 56 10.22 -11.31 -5.59
N GLN A 57 10.01 -11.77 -6.82
CA GLN A 57 10.22 -13.16 -7.23
C GLN A 57 11.60 -13.43 -7.84
N GLY A 58 12.50 -12.44 -7.84
CA GLY A 58 13.83 -12.58 -8.43
C GLY A 58 14.69 -11.36 -8.15
N ASP A 59 15.97 -11.42 -8.52
CA ASP A 59 16.91 -10.31 -8.33
C ASP A 59 16.88 -9.37 -9.54
N PHE A 60 15.70 -8.79 -9.80
CA PHE A 60 15.51 -7.82 -10.86
C PHE A 60 15.13 -6.47 -10.26
N SER A 61 15.75 -5.42 -10.75
CA SER A 61 15.38 -4.05 -10.41
C SER A 61 15.14 -3.22 -11.67
N CYS A 62 14.19 -2.30 -11.62
CA CYS A 62 13.92 -1.38 -12.71
C CYS A 62 13.75 0.04 -12.17
N ARG A 63 14.00 1.03 -13.01
CA ARG A 63 13.91 2.43 -12.62
C ARG A 63 12.63 3.07 -13.15
N VAL A 64 11.87 3.76 -12.32
CA VAL A 64 10.71 4.53 -12.77
C VAL A 64 11.20 5.67 -13.66
N ILE A 65 10.59 5.82 -14.82
CA ILE A 65 10.90 6.91 -15.77
C ILE A 65 9.70 7.81 -16.02
N ASN A 66 8.50 7.30 -15.76
CA ASN A 66 7.25 8.01 -15.95
C ASN A 66 6.21 7.40 -15.01
N GLY A 67 5.12 8.09 -14.75
CA GLY A 67 3.99 7.60 -13.96
C GLY A 67 3.43 6.24 -14.40
N ARG A 68 3.68 5.78 -15.63
CA ARG A 68 3.21 4.46 -16.12
C ARG A 68 4.30 3.57 -16.70
N ARG A 69 5.54 4.03 -16.75
CA ARG A 69 6.65 3.33 -17.42
C ARG A 69 7.87 3.25 -16.53
N VAL A 70 8.64 2.21 -16.78
CA VAL A 70 9.91 1.91 -16.10
C VAL A 70 10.99 1.65 -17.15
N SER A 71 12.22 1.96 -16.83
CA SER A 71 13.40 1.57 -17.59
C SER A 71 14.04 0.37 -16.92
N TYR A 72 14.24 -0.70 -17.67
CA TYR A 72 14.96 -1.88 -17.24
C TYR A 72 16.14 -2.11 -18.17
N ASN A 73 17.35 -2.12 -17.61
CA ASN A 73 18.60 -2.28 -18.36
C ASN A 73 18.73 -1.31 -19.56
N GLY A 74 18.31 -0.05 -19.38
CA GLY A 74 18.32 0.97 -20.43
C GLY A 74 17.15 0.91 -21.44
N VAL A 75 16.25 -0.06 -21.31
CA VAL A 75 15.07 -0.20 -22.19
C VAL A 75 13.82 0.31 -21.48
N GLU A 76 13.16 1.30 -22.08
CA GLU A 76 11.86 1.80 -21.59
C GLU A 76 10.75 0.80 -21.88
N THR A 77 9.99 0.43 -20.84
CA THR A 77 8.89 -0.52 -20.94
C THR A 77 7.83 -0.24 -19.88
N SER A 78 6.70 -0.93 -19.95
CA SER A 78 5.68 -0.88 -18.90
C SER A 78 5.95 -1.97 -17.86
N LEU A 79 5.56 -1.76 -16.62
CA LEU A 79 5.75 -2.72 -15.53
C LEU A 79 5.17 -4.11 -15.87
N THR A 80 4.00 -4.13 -16.51
CA THR A 80 3.37 -5.37 -17.01
C THR A 80 4.18 -6.05 -18.09
N ALA A 81 4.66 -5.30 -19.09
CA ALA A 81 5.45 -5.84 -20.20
C ALA A 81 6.82 -6.34 -19.73
N LEU A 82 7.44 -5.63 -18.78
CA LEU A 82 8.66 -6.08 -18.11
C LEU A 82 8.41 -7.41 -17.40
N MET A 83 7.36 -7.49 -16.59
CA MET A 83 7.02 -8.72 -15.86
C MET A 83 6.74 -9.89 -16.81
N GLN A 84 5.99 -9.67 -17.90
CA GLN A 84 5.75 -10.70 -18.91
C GLN A 84 7.04 -11.22 -19.54
N LYS A 85 7.99 -10.31 -19.81
CA LYS A 85 9.32 -10.66 -20.35
C LYS A 85 10.18 -11.41 -19.33
N LEU A 86 10.09 -11.06 -18.04
CA LEU A 86 10.82 -11.72 -16.96
C LEU A 86 10.29 -13.13 -16.65
N LEU A 87 8.97 -13.33 -16.70
CA LEU A 87 8.34 -14.63 -16.43
C LEU A 87 8.15 -15.49 -17.68
N ASP A 88 8.61 -15.03 -18.84
CA ASP A 88 8.38 -15.67 -20.15
C ASP A 88 6.91 -16.12 -20.33
N THR A 89 5.97 -15.22 -20.04
CA THR A 89 4.55 -15.55 -20.05
C THR A 89 3.72 -14.52 -20.79
N ASN A 90 2.81 -15.01 -21.63
CA ASN A 90 1.86 -14.20 -22.38
C ASN A 90 0.53 -13.99 -21.64
N ARG A 91 0.46 -14.40 -20.36
CA ARG A 91 -0.76 -14.17 -19.57
C ARG A 91 -0.82 -12.71 -19.09
N PRO A 92 -2.01 -12.10 -19.01
CA PRO A 92 -2.18 -10.81 -18.37
C PRO A 92 -1.93 -10.96 -16.87
N LEU A 93 -0.77 -10.52 -16.42
CA LEU A 93 -0.38 -10.52 -15.01
C LEU A 93 -0.60 -9.15 -14.39
N ARG A 94 -0.97 -9.14 -13.10
CA ARG A 94 -1.00 -7.91 -12.31
C ARG A 94 0.40 -7.67 -11.75
N PRO A 95 1.10 -6.60 -12.13
CA PRO A 95 2.46 -6.39 -11.67
C PRO A 95 2.49 -5.88 -10.21
N SER A 96 1.53 -5.08 -9.73
CA SER A 96 1.56 -4.48 -8.38
C SER A 96 1.97 -5.38 -7.20
N PRO A 97 1.47 -6.63 -7.05
CA PRO A 97 1.88 -7.47 -5.92
C PRO A 97 3.32 -8.00 -6.01
N HIS A 98 3.95 -7.92 -7.18
CA HIS A 98 5.28 -8.49 -7.42
C HIS A 98 6.41 -7.47 -7.39
N TRP A 99 6.12 -6.20 -7.13
CA TRP A 99 7.11 -5.14 -7.09
C TRP A 99 7.12 -4.47 -5.72
N LEU A 100 8.33 -4.19 -5.24
CA LEU A 100 8.65 -3.52 -4.01
C LEU A 100 9.27 -2.17 -4.34
N PHE A 101 8.78 -1.13 -3.71
CA PHE A 101 9.40 0.19 -3.65
C PHE A 101 9.94 0.39 -2.24
N ASN A 102 11.26 0.54 -2.10
CA ASN A 102 11.92 0.78 -0.81
C ASN A 102 11.50 -0.19 0.33
N GLY A 103 11.25 -1.45 -0.01
CA GLY A 103 10.76 -2.48 0.93
C GLY A 103 9.24 -2.61 1.05
N TRP A 104 8.47 -1.67 0.50
CA TRP A 104 6.99 -1.66 0.52
C TRP A 104 6.41 -2.21 -0.78
N ARG A 105 5.35 -3.02 -0.72
CA ARG A 105 4.73 -3.56 -1.94
C ARG A 105 3.96 -2.46 -2.68
N LEU A 106 4.09 -2.40 -4.01
CA LEU A 106 3.29 -1.48 -4.83
C LEU A 106 1.78 -1.69 -4.63
N SER A 107 1.35 -2.93 -4.37
CA SER A 107 -0.05 -3.21 -4.07
C SER A 107 -0.54 -2.53 -2.77
N GLU A 108 0.33 -2.37 -1.79
CA GLU A 108 0.00 -1.73 -0.51
C GLU A 108 -0.02 -0.21 -0.66
N ILE A 109 0.99 0.35 -1.34
CA ILE A 109 1.03 1.78 -1.68
C ILE A 109 -0.20 2.17 -2.52
N PHE A 110 -0.58 1.32 -3.47
CA PHE A 110 -1.79 1.54 -4.28
C PHE A 110 -3.05 1.51 -3.43
N ASN A 111 -3.14 0.57 -2.49
CA ASN A 111 -4.28 0.50 -1.57
C ASN A 111 -4.34 1.78 -0.73
N GLU A 112 -3.23 2.24 -0.16
CA GLU A 112 -3.17 3.48 0.65
C GLU A 112 -3.52 4.74 -0.16
N THR A 113 -3.17 4.77 -1.45
CA THR A 113 -3.42 5.93 -2.33
C THR A 113 -4.88 6.01 -2.81
N TYR A 114 -5.56 4.88 -3.00
CA TYR A 114 -6.86 4.80 -3.68
C TYR A 114 -7.99 4.16 -2.83
N VAL A 115 -7.76 3.84 -1.55
CA VAL A 115 -8.79 3.39 -0.59
C VAL A 115 -9.57 4.55 0.00
#